data_AF-A0A945SAG3-F1
#
_entry.id   AF-A0A945SAG3-F1
#
_cell.length_a   1.000
_cell.length_b   1.000
_cell.length_c   1.000
_cell.angle_alpha   90.00
_cell.angle_beta   90.00
_cell.angle_gamma   90.00
#
_symmetry.space_group_name_H-M   'P 1'
#
loop_
_entity.id
_entity.type
_entity.pdbx_description
1 polymer ?
#
loop_
_entity_poly.entity_id
_entity_poly.type
_entity_poly.pdbx_seq_one_letter_code
_entity_poly.pdbx_strand_id
1 'polypeptide(L)'
;MKRCLALPILAFVCVPLLSGWSEDVDVRAFGAKGDGKTDDTQAIQAAFDAVAKKVTRTRKRADGVPGRVLAYSSPAVHFPAGQYLVSETIQVKGHVITGERYAALNQADPDKDIFATRWAHYLHIQGLAFVGGAIQLNLYNGNLSGGVVTVEDCQFWQAGKWALYVDIESTTFTMQNCHIYDAMQGMYINRSDVVMARDCWWVNHKDMKNCAFIVNKGQRVCFENICANPRPNGFDQRWLDNYSKNLTMRQIRFGGEGGGFTPVVNYRQANPLGVVSSITIEDSWCCNTSNAKRQALVYCEEVPNIINLRGNTVTSEHLVQMASRIDLRTYFKELKIPRSQLAFQAEANVGGLIDQRLPKGLQRPAAAPDVPFKSVSKRATRKLVRAAIADWEQRLAGNSGPSAPAEIIDPKSPFPYKWDGIAAPDVVGAEHNGHYQKTDPADYREVTLTNAHWDASEQMDATRIRNSEFFAFAEAGTDLLFVWKREGQNWPHFTVKVKGVDLDAHPWLTWRDKRSAAPPGAFVRVILRDAGITANVGTTTWTRNVYRARNLKEALGVGGVQDLELRFYPKAQGWVSRVRDQSKPNVHYKAAAGSYGVLDFIRFETD
;
A
#
# COMPACT_ATOMS: atom_id res chain seq x y z
N MET A 1 -51.03 35.01 -17.42
CA MET A 1 -49.80 34.85 -18.23
C MET A 1 -48.94 33.74 -17.63
N LYS A 2 -48.43 32.85 -18.50
CA LYS A 2 -47.32 31.88 -18.30
C LYS A 2 -47.57 30.63 -17.43
N ARG A 3 -48.14 29.63 -18.12
CA ARG A 3 -47.86 28.17 -18.15
C ARG A 3 -46.84 27.61 -17.13
N CYS A 4 -47.32 26.79 -16.20
CA CYS A 4 -46.57 25.65 -15.64
C CYS A 4 -46.63 24.49 -16.66
N LEU A 5 -45.46 24.04 -17.12
CA LEU A 5 -45.32 22.81 -17.91
C LEU A 5 -44.55 21.80 -17.06
N ALA A 6 -45.19 20.64 -16.85
CA ALA A 6 -44.69 19.50 -16.10
C ALA A 6 -43.43 18.90 -16.75
N LEU A 7 -42.48 18.47 -15.92
CA LEU A 7 -41.33 17.66 -16.32
C LEU A 7 -41.79 16.29 -16.84
N PRO A 8 -41.13 15.71 -17.87
CA PRO A 8 -41.37 14.33 -18.25
C PRO A 8 -40.59 13.39 -17.32
N ILE A 9 -41.29 12.42 -16.76
CA ILE A 9 -40.73 11.26 -16.07
C ILE A 9 -39.99 10.44 -17.12
N LEU A 10 -38.66 10.38 -17.02
CA LEU A 10 -37.83 9.46 -17.79
C LEU A 10 -38.08 8.04 -17.23
N ALA A 11 -39.00 7.30 -17.86
CA ALA A 11 -39.12 5.87 -17.64
C ALA A 11 -37.86 5.19 -18.22
N PHE A 12 -37.00 4.69 -17.36
CA PHE A 12 -35.94 3.74 -17.74
C PHE A 12 -36.61 2.47 -18.27
N VAL A 13 -36.80 2.39 -19.59
CA VAL A 13 -37.07 1.13 -20.26
C VAL A 13 -35.77 0.34 -20.21
N CYS A 14 -35.67 -0.55 -19.23
CA CYS A 14 -34.67 -1.61 -19.21
C CYS A 14 -34.96 -2.51 -20.41
N VAL A 15 -34.27 -2.29 -21.52
CA VAL A 15 -34.22 -3.25 -22.62
C VAL A 15 -33.29 -4.36 -22.16
N PRO A 16 -33.77 -5.60 -21.91
CA PRO A 16 -32.86 -6.68 -21.68
C PRO A 16 -32.18 -6.96 -23.02
N LEU A 17 -30.88 -6.70 -23.08
CA LEU A 17 -30.02 -7.29 -24.10
C LEU A 17 -30.07 -8.81 -23.89
N LEU A 18 -31.02 -9.47 -24.56
CA LEU A 18 -31.04 -10.92 -24.75
C LEU A 18 -29.91 -11.28 -25.73
N SER A 19 -28.66 -11.13 -25.29
CA SER A 19 -27.55 -11.86 -25.89
C SER A 19 -27.71 -13.32 -25.46
N GLY A 20 -27.77 -14.26 -26.40
CA GLY A 20 -27.87 -15.68 -26.10
C GLY A 20 -26.74 -16.13 -25.17
N TRP A 21 -27.07 -16.28 -23.88
CA TRP A 21 -26.24 -16.99 -22.92
C TRP A 21 -26.26 -18.45 -23.38
N SER A 22 -25.10 -19.08 -23.52
CA SER A 22 -25.07 -20.53 -23.68
C SER A 22 -25.78 -21.12 -22.46
N GLU A 23 -26.83 -21.94 -22.67
CA GLU A 23 -27.52 -22.59 -21.56
C GLU A 23 -26.50 -23.24 -20.63
N ASP A 24 -26.51 -22.80 -19.36
CA ASP A 24 -25.68 -23.38 -18.32
C ASP A 24 -26.00 -24.89 -18.20
N VAL A 25 -24.98 -25.65 -17.84
CA VAL A 25 -25.05 -27.10 -17.75
C VAL A 25 -25.37 -27.48 -16.30
N ASP A 26 -26.65 -27.73 -16.03
CA ASP A 26 -27.13 -28.22 -14.73
C ASP A 26 -26.71 -29.69 -14.52
N VAL A 27 -26.03 -29.98 -13.41
CA VAL A 27 -25.59 -31.34 -13.05
C VAL A 27 -26.74 -32.34 -12.92
N ARG A 28 -27.95 -31.90 -12.57
CA ARG A 28 -29.15 -32.76 -12.47
C ARG A 28 -29.61 -33.27 -13.83
N ALA A 29 -29.36 -32.52 -14.91
CA ALA A 29 -29.64 -32.98 -16.26
C ALA A 29 -28.80 -34.22 -16.66
N PHE A 30 -27.73 -34.50 -15.91
CA PHE A 30 -26.85 -35.66 -16.08
C PHE A 30 -27.12 -36.76 -15.04
N GLY A 31 -28.18 -36.62 -14.25
CA GLY A 31 -28.63 -37.63 -13.29
C GLY A 31 -28.21 -37.40 -11.84
N ALA A 32 -27.45 -36.33 -11.54
CA ALA A 32 -27.07 -36.00 -10.18
C ALA A 32 -28.32 -35.73 -9.32
N LYS A 33 -28.37 -36.29 -8.11
CA LYS A 33 -29.52 -36.19 -7.22
C LYS A 33 -29.35 -35.06 -6.21
N GLY A 34 -28.14 -34.89 -5.65
CA GLY A 34 -27.91 -33.90 -4.60
C GLY A 34 -28.68 -34.21 -3.31
N ASP A 35 -28.89 -35.49 -3.00
CA ASP A 35 -29.67 -35.97 -1.84
C ASP A 35 -28.82 -36.42 -0.64
N GLY A 36 -27.49 -36.32 -0.75
CA GLY A 36 -26.50 -36.71 0.25
C GLY A 36 -26.29 -38.21 0.39
N LYS A 37 -26.90 -39.04 -0.47
CA LYS A 37 -26.87 -40.51 -0.40
C LYS A 37 -26.44 -41.14 -1.71
N THR A 38 -26.98 -40.66 -2.81
CA THR A 38 -26.65 -41.13 -4.16
C THR A 38 -25.25 -40.63 -4.50
N ASP A 39 -24.39 -41.54 -4.96
CA ASP A 39 -23.07 -41.18 -5.48
C ASP A 39 -23.24 -40.44 -6.82
N ASP A 40 -23.05 -39.13 -6.79
CA ASP A 40 -23.25 -38.21 -7.92
C ASP A 40 -22.00 -38.05 -8.77
N THR A 41 -20.91 -38.76 -8.46
CA THR A 41 -19.59 -38.62 -9.10
C THR A 41 -19.67 -38.68 -10.62
N GLN A 42 -20.29 -39.74 -11.16
CA GLN A 42 -20.33 -39.96 -12.61
C GLN A 42 -21.20 -38.91 -13.32
N ALA A 43 -22.33 -38.53 -12.71
CA ALA A 43 -23.23 -37.52 -13.25
C ALA A 43 -22.56 -36.15 -13.31
N ILE A 44 -21.88 -35.76 -12.23
CA ILE A 44 -21.12 -34.50 -12.17
C ILE A 44 -19.98 -34.52 -13.19
N GLN A 45 -19.23 -35.62 -13.29
CA GLN A 45 -18.17 -35.73 -14.30
C GLN A 45 -18.72 -35.62 -15.73
N ALA A 46 -19.88 -36.21 -16.01
CA ALA A 46 -20.54 -36.13 -17.31
C ALA A 46 -20.98 -34.69 -17.65
N ALA A 47 -21.41 -33.90 -16.66
CA ALA A 47 -21.72 -32.48 -16.83
C ALA A 47 -20.47 -31.67 -17.24
N PHE A 48 -19.33 -31.88 -16.55
CA PHE A 48 -18.06 -31.27 -16.95
C PHE A 48 -17.61 -31.71 -18.36
N ASP A 49 -17.79 -32.98 -18.70
CA ASP A 49 -17.46 -33.50 -20.04
C ASP A 49 -18.32 -32.87 -21.14
N ALA A 50 -19.58 -32.55 -20.84
CA ALA A 50 -20.46 -31.84 -21.76
C ALA A 50 -20.04 -30.38 -21.96
N VAL A 51 -19.66 -29.67 -20.88
CA VAL A 51 -19.13 -28.31 -20.97
C VAL A 51 -17.83 -28.28 -21.77
N ALA A 52 -16.93 -29.24 -21.58
CA ALA A 52 -15.66 -29.33 -22.30
C ALA A 52 -15.83 -29.29 -23.83
N LYS A 53 -16.90 -29.89 -24.35
CA LYS A 53 -17.24 -29.91 -25.78
C LYS A 53 -17.75 -28.56 -26.31
N LYS A 54 -18.26 -27.71 -25.41
CA LYS A 54 -18.82 -26.38 -25.72
C LYS A 54 -17.80 -25.25 -25.52
N VAL A 55 -16.64 -25.51 -24.93
CA VAL A 55 -15.59 -24.49 -24.74
C VAL A 55 -15.10 -24.00 -26.10
N THR A 56 -15.36 -22.73 -26.40
CA THR A 56 -14.84 -22.09 -27.61
C THR A 56 -13.53 -21.38 -27.32
N ARG A 57 -12.53 -21.65 -28.16
CA ARG A 57 -11.21 -21.01 -28.12
C ARG A 57 -11.02 -20.21 -29.40
N THR A 58 -11.30 -18.92 -29.37
CA THR A 58 -10.98 -18.05 -30.50
C THR A 58 -9.55 -17.55 -30.36
N ARG A 59 -8.68 -18.06 -31.24
CA ARG A 59 -7.37 -17.48 -31.53
C ARG A 59 -7.47 -16.66 -32.81
N LYS A 60 -8.14 -15.51 -32.78
CA LYS A 60 -8.15 -14.60 -33.92
C LYS A 60 -7.03 -13.57 -33.76
N ARG A 61 -6.26 -13.34 -34.83
CA ARG A 61 -5.67 -12.02 -35.04
C ARG A 61 -6.85 -11.11 -35.35
N ALA A 62 -7.09 -10.10 -34.54
CA ALA A 62 -7.98 -9.03 -34.98
C ALA A 62 -7.24 -8.26 -36.07
N ASP A 63 -7.86 -8.09 -37.24
CA ASP A 63 -7.26 -7.32 -38.33
C ASP A 63 -6.92 -5.91 -37.81
N GLY A 64 -5.66 -5.50 -38.00
CA GLY A 64 -5.17 -4.19 -37.55
C GLY A 64 -4.74 -4.09 -36.08
N VAL A 65 -4.85 -5.15 -35.26
CA VAL A 65 -4.35 -5.14 -33.87
C VAL A 65 -3.05 -5.94 -33.76
N PRO A 66 -1.92 -5.34 -33.33
CA PRO A 66 -0.72 -6.08 -33.00
C PRO A 66 -0.99 -6.99 -31.79
N GLY A 67 -1.17 -8.30 -32.04
CA GLY A 67 -1.36 -9.30 -30.98
C GLY A 67 -2.31 -10.43 -31.36
N ARG A 68 -2.31 -11.50 -30.58
CA ARG A 68 -3.37 -12.53 -30.62
C ARG A 68 -4.31 -12.26 -29.45
N VAL A 69 -5.61 -12.11 -29.71
CA VAL A 69 -6.62 -12.09 -28.65
C VAL A 69 -6.99 -13.54 -28.36
N LEU A 70 -6.83 -13.97 -27.11
CA LEU A 70 -7.32 -15.24 -26.60
C LEU A 70 -8.62 -14.95 -25.83
N ALA A 71 -9.76 -15.28 -26.44
CA ALA A 71 -11.04 -15.25 -25.74
C ALA A 71 -11.51 -16.69 -25.47
N TYR A 72 -11.96 -16.92 -24.23
CA TYR A 72 -12.52 -18.17 -23.78
C TYR A 72 -13.99 -17.93 -23.46
N SER A 73 -14.87 -18.75 -24.02
CA SER A 73 -16.28 -18.81 -23.61
C SER A 73 -16.63 -20.26 -23.28
N SER A 74 -17.24 -20.45 -22.11
CA SER A 74 -17.68 -21.73 -21.58
C SER A 74 -19.02 -21.49 -20.89
N PRO A 75 -20.04 -22.35 -21.13
CA PRO A 75 -21.20 -22.41 -20.23
C PRO A 75 -20.74 -22.69 -18.80
N ALA A 76 -21.50 -22.25 -17.80
CA ALA A 76 -21.24 -22.64 -16.43
C ALA A 76 -21.66 -24.10 -16.20
N VAL A 77 -20.93 -24.82 -15.35
CA VAL A 77 -21.47 -26.01 -14.69
C VAL A 77 -22.21 -25.54 -13.46
N HIS A 78 -23.52 -25.76 -13.43
CA HIS A 78 -24.41 -25.27 -12.39
C HIS A 78 -24.78 -26.40 -11.42
N PHE A 79 -24.61 -26.13 -10.12
CA PHE A 79 -25.01 -27.00 -9.02
C PHE A 79 -26.21 -26.38 -8.30
N PRO A 80 -27.44 -26.87 -8.56
CA PRO A 80 -28.59 -26.51 -7.75
C PRO A 80 -28.38 -26.81 -6.27
N ALA A 81 -29.16 -26.18 -5.39
CA ALA A 81 -29.06 -26.44 -3.95
C ALA A 81 -29.25 -27.93 -3.64
N GLY A 82 -28.29 -28.52 -2.92
CA GLY A 82 -28.27 -29.96 -2.62
C GLY A 82 -26.98 -30.40 -1.92
N GLN A 83 -26.96 -31.69 -1.55
CA GLN A 83 -25.82 -32.39 -0.95
C GLN A 83 -25.35 -33.46 -1.93
N TYR A 84 -24.23 -33.25 -2.60
CA TYR A 84 -23.72 -34.13 -3.65
C TYR A 84 -22.64 -35.02 -3.06
N LEU A 85 -22.93 -36.30 -2.89
CA LEU A 85 -21.93 -37.27 -2.46
C LEU A 85 -21.03 -37.61 -3.65
N VAL A 86 -19.73 -37.53 -3.48
CA VAL A 86 -18.74 -37.97 -4.47
C VAL A 86 -17.81 -38.99 -3.83
N SER A 87 -17.42 -40.02 -4.59
CA SER A 87 -16.52 -41.10 -4.15
C SER A 87 -15.17 -41.07 -4.84
N GLU A 88 -15.04 -40.29 -5.92
CA GLU A 88 -13.80 -40.12 -6.67
C GLU A 88 -13.55 -38.65 -6.98
N THR A 89 -12.32 -38.33 -7.35
CA THR A 89 -11.93 -36.97 -7.75
C THR A 89 -12.57 -36.57 -9.07
N ILE A 90 -13.31 -35.46 -9.06
CA ILE A 90 -13.90 -34.87 -10.26
C ILE A 90 -12.83 -34.07 -11.01
N GLN A 91 -12.63 -34.44 -12.28
CA GLN A 91 -11.76 -33.72 -13.20
C GLN A 91 -12.52 -32.54 -13.79
N VAL A 92 -12.21 -31.33 -13.31
CA VAL A 92 -12.87 -30.09 -13.74
C VAL A 92 -12.47 -29.76 -15.18
N LYS A 93 -13.47 -29.71 -16.05
CA LYS A 93 -13.36 -29.34 -17.47
C LYS A 93 -14.35 -28.20 -17.76
N GLY A 94 -13.85 -26.97 -17.83
CA GLY A 94 -14.69 -25.77 -17.99
C GLY A 94 -14.04 -24.55 -17.32
N HIS A 95 -14.67 -23.39 -17.48
CA HIS A 95 -14.15 -22.13 -16.94
C HIS A 95 -15.02 -21.51 -15.84
N VAL A 96 -16.30 -21.87 -15.75
CA VAL A 96 -17.24 -21.29 -14.79
C VAL A 96 -17.98 -22.41 -14.07
N ILE A 97 -18.00 -22.34 -12.75
CA ILE A 97 -18.67 -23.30 -11.86
C ILE A 97 -19.46 -22.50 -10.83
N THR A 98 -20.76 -22.74 -10.75
CA THR A 98 -21.65 -22.01 -9.84
C THR A 98 -22.46 -22.97 -8.98
N GLY A 99 -22.63 -22.62 -7.71
CA GLY A 99 -23.50 -23.32 -6.78
C GLY A 99 -24.59 -22.42 -6.21
N GLU A 100 -25.80 -22.96 -6.07
CA GLU A 100 -26.87 -22.28 -5.35
C GLU A 100 -26.80 -22.61 -3.85
N ARG A 101 -26.84 -21.57 -3.01
CA ARG A 101 -26.94 -21.71 -1.54
C ARG A 101 -25.87 -22.63 -0.93
N TYR A 102 -24.62 -22.52 -1.39
CA TYR A 102 -23.53 -23.39 -0.94
C TYR A 102 -23.84 -24.88 -1.19
N ALA A 103 -24.25 -25.22 -2.41
CA ALA A 103 -24.40 -26.61 -2.84
C ALA A 103 -23.14 -27.39 -2.45
N ALA A 104 -23.33 -28.45 -1.66
CA ALA A 104 -22.25 -29.07 -0.91
C ALA A 104 -21.76 -30.32 -1.61
N LEU A 105 -20.47 -30.40 -1.92
CA LEU A 105 -19.81 -31.60 -2.38
C LEU A 105 -19.16 -32.30 -1.19
N ASN A 106 -19.67 -33.48 -0.86
CA ASN A 106 -19.22 -34.32 0.24
C ASN A 106 -18.36 -35.45 -0.31
N GLN A 107 -17.07 -35.46 0.03
CA GLN A 107 -16.16 -36.52 -0.40
C GLN A 107 -16.25 -37.71 0.57
N ALA A 108 -16.66 -38.86 0.04
CA ALA A 108 -16.81 -40.11 0.78
C ALA A 108 -15.46 -40.75 1.11
N ASP A 109 -14.46 -40.57 0.26
CA ASP A 109 -13.11 -41.11 0.45
C ASP A 109 -12.14 -40.00 0.95
N PRO A 110 -11.70 -40.04 2.22
CA PRO A 110 -10.86 -39.00 2.80
C PRO A 110 -9.48 -38.87 2.14
N ASP A 111 -9.04 -39.87 1.38
CA ASP A 111 -7.75 -39.86 0.68
C ASP A 111 -7.86 -39.26 -0.75
N LYS A 112 -9.07 -38.99 -1.23
CA LYS A 112 -9.32 -38.44 -2.56
C LYS A 112 -9.52 -36.94 -2.54
N ASP A 113 -9.11 -36.28 -3.61
CA ASP A 113 -9.40 -34.87 -3.84
C ASP A 113 -10.87 -34.71 -4.27
N ILE A 114 -11.45 -33.51 -4.11
CA ILE A 114 -12.80 -33.21 -4.62
C ILE A 114 -12.71 -32.77 -6.07
N PHE A 115 -12.19 -31.56 -6.30
CA PHE A 115 -11.98 -31.01 -7.64
C PHE A 115 -10.50 -30.97 -7.96
N ALA A 116 -10.14 -31.53 -9.11
CA ALA A 116 -8.80 -31.41 -9.66
C ALA A 116 -8.84 -30.91 -11.11
N THR A 117 -7.88 -30.07 -11.49
CA THR A 117 -7.66 -29.72 -12.89
C THR A 117 -6.21 -29.48 -13.20
N ARG A 118 -5.80 -29.86 -14.42
CA ARG A 118 -4.47 -29.57 -14.97
C ARG A 118 -4.43 -28.31 -15.83
N TRP A 119 -5.56 -27.59 -15.95
CA TRP A 119 -5.74 -26.48 -16.89
C TRP A 119 -6.40 -25.26 -16.25
N ALA A 120 -6.08 -24.96 -14.99
CA ALA A 120 -6.54 -23.78 -14.27
C ALA A 120 -5.88 -22.48 -14.80
N HIS A 121 -6.30 -22.05 -15.99
CA HIS A 121 -5.84 -20.80 -16.62
C HIS A 121 -6.90 -19.70 -16.59
N TYR A 122 -8.17 -20.05 -16.88
CA TYR A 122 -9.35 -19.22 -16.64
C TYR A 122 -10.34 -20.05 -15.86
N LEU A 123 -10.53 -19.75 -14.58
CA LEU A 123 -11.44 -20.53 -13.74
C LEU A 123 -12.14 -19.63 -12.74
N HIS A 124 -13.45 -19.73 -12.67
CA HIS A 124 -14.30 -19.07 -11.70
C HIS A 124 -15.13 -20.12 -10.99
N ILE A 125 -14.99 -20.19 -9.67
CA ILE A 125 -15.74 -21.09 -8.79
C ILE A 125 -16.48 -20.23 -7.78
N GLN A 126 -17.81 -20.34 -7.75
CA GLN A 126 -18.62 -19.56 -6.82
C GLN A 126 -19.72 -20.37 -6.15
N GLY A 127 -20.02 -20.07 -4.90
CA GLY A 127 -21.27 -20.49 -4.26
C GLY A 127 -21.32 -21.98 -3.87
N LEU A 128 -20.17 -22.63 -3.70
CA LEU A 128 -20.08 -24.05 -3.36
C LEU A 128 -19.58 -24.27 -1.92
N ALA A 129 -19.97 -25.40 -1.33
CA ALA A 129 -19.33 -25.95 -0.15
C ALA A 129 -18.57 -27.23 -0.50
N PHE A 130 -17.37 -27.37 0.05
CA PHE A 130 -16.52 -28.55 -0.08
C PHE A 130 -16.38 -29.18 1.30
N VAL A 131 -16.65 -30.48 1.44
CA VAL A 131 -16.67 -31.16 2.74
C VAL A 131 -15.84 -32.44 2.67
N GLY A 132 -14.86 -32.56 3.57
CA GLY A 132 -13.95 -33.71 3.64
C GLY A 132 -12.93 -33.73 2.50
N GLY A 133 -12.45 -34.94 2.18
CA GLY A 133 -11.43 -35.21 1.16
C GLY A 133 -10.02 -34.79 1.56
N ALA A 134 -9.03 -35.24 0.80
CA ALA A 134 -7.63 -34.90 1.00
C ALA A 134 -7.39 -33.45 0.59
N ILE A 135 -7.61 -33.12 -0.69
CA ILE A 135 -7.54 -31.76 -1.22
C ILE A 135 -8.87 -31.35 -1.84
N GLN A 136 -9.42 -30.21 -1.43
CA GLN A 136 -10.75 -29.79 -1.93
C GLN A 136 -10.66 -29.13 -3.30
N LEU A 137 -9.71 -28.21 -3.49
CA LEU A 137 -9.38 -27.64 -4.79
C LEU A 137 -7.90 -27.89 -5.13
N ASN A 138 -7.65 -28.77 -6.10
CA ASN A 138 -6.32 -29.05 -6.63
C ASN A 138 -6.13 -28.38 -8.00
N LEU A 139 -5.50 -27.22 -8.00
CA LEU A 139 -5.41 -26.32 -9.13
C LEU A 139 -4.01 -26.35 -9.74
N TYR A 140 -3.91 -26.81 -10.99
CA TYR A 140 -2.65 -26.83 -11.73
C TYR A 140 -2.79 -26.20 -13.12
N ASN A 141 -1.71 -25.58 -13.60
CA ASN A 141 -1.56 -25.24 -15.01
C ASN A 141 -0.13 -25.41 -15.54
N GLY A 142 0.00 -25.44 -16.87
CA GLY A 142 1.28 -25.57 -17.58
C GLY A 142 2.04 -24.25 -17.79
N ASN A 143 1.82 -23.22 -16.96
CA ASN A 143 2.44 -21.88 -17.09
C ASN A 143 2.12 -21.17 -18.42
N LEU A 144 0.84 -20.87 -18.65
CA LEU A 144 0.39 -20.12 -19.82
C LEU A 144 0.23 -18.64 -19.43
N SER A 145 0.79 -17.71 -20.20
CA SER A 145 0.75 -16.27 -19.89
C SER A 145 -0.68 -15.73 -19.70
N GLY A 146 -0.91 -14.97 -18.63
CA GLY A 146 -2.10 -14.15 -18.43
C GLY A 146 -3.33 -14.87 -17.90
N GLY A 147 -3.16 -15.87 -17.04
CA GLY A 147 -4.30 -16.58 -16.44
C GLY A 147 -4.99 -15.80 -15.31
N VAL A 148 -6.26 -16.10 -15.07
CA VAL A 148 -7.06 -15.61 -13.94
C VAL A 148 -7.84 -16.77 -13.33
N VAL A 149 -7.64 -17.00 -12.04
CA VAL A 149 -8.42 -17.96 -11.24
C VAL A 149 -9.06 -17.24 -10.06
N THR A 150 -10.35 -17.44 -9.88
CA THR A 150 -11.20 -16.77 -8.88
C THR A 150 -12.00 -17.82 -8.13
N VAL A 151 -12.00 -17.73 -6.81
CA VAL A 151 -12.79 -18.57 -5.90
C VAL A 151 -13.54 -17.63 -4.97
N GLU A 152 -14.86 -17.59 -5.10
CA GLU A 152 -15.69 -16.56 -4.45
C GLU A 152 -16.86 -17.22 -3.72
N ASP A 153 -17.28 -16.67 -2.58
CA ASP A 153 -18.46 -17.16 -1.85
C ASP A 153 -18.48 -18.68 -1.65
N CYS A 154 -17.33 -19.28 -1.30
CA CYS A 154 -17.18 -20.72 -1.11
C CYS A 154 -16.89 -21.08 0.35
N GLN A 155 -17.24 -22.30 0.74
CA GLN A 155 -16.92 -22.87 2.05
C GLN A 155 -16.10 -24.14 1.93
N PHE A 156 -15.13 -24.31 2.80
CA PHE A 156 -14.19 -25.42 2.83
C PHE A 156 -14.21 -26.03 4.23
N TRP A 157 -14.76 -27.22 4.37
CA TRP A 157 -14.95 -27.88 5.66
C TRP A 157 -14.10 -29.14 5.74
N GLN A 158 -13.27 -29.24 6.78
CA GLN A 158 -12.61 -30.49 7.17
C GLN A 158 -11.72 -31.12 6.10
N ALA A 159 -10.97 -30.30 5.35
CA ALA A 159 -9.96 -30.82 4.42
C ALA A 159 -8.89 -31.62 5.20
N GLY A 160 -8.68 -32.88 4.82
CA GLY A 160 -7.74 -33.80 5.47
C GLY A 160 -6.28 -33.42 5.25
N LYS A 161 -5.98 -32.76 4.12
CA LYS A 161 -4.65 -32.24 3.79
C LYS A 161 -4.66 -30.73 3.56
N TRP A 162 -5.26 -30.27 2.45
CA TRP A 162 -5.33 -28.84 2.09
C TRP A 162 -6.72 -28.48 1.58
N ALA A 163 -7.32 -27.38 2.05
CA ALA A 163 -8.53 -26.88 1.39
C ALA A 163 -8.19 -26.43 -0.05
N LEU A 164 -7.05 -25.76 -0.24
CA LEU A 164 -6.58 -25.33 -1.56
C LEU A 164 -5.13 -25.73 -1.80
N TYR A 165 -4.87 -26.39 -2.94
CA TYR A 165 -3.54 -26.58 -3.49
C TYR A 165 -3.41 -25.76 -4.79
N VAL A 166 -2.58 -24.73 -4.75
CA VAL A 166 -2.45 -23.72 -5.81
C VAL A 166 -1.09 -23.88 -6.50
N ASP A 167 -1.10 -24.42 -7.71
CA ASP A 167 0.07 -24.70 -8.52
C ASP A 167 -0.10 -24.18 -9.96
N ILE A 168 -0.33 -22.86 -10.05
CA ILE A 168 -0.68 -22.16 -11.30
C ILE A 168 0.29 -21.00 -11.53
N GLU A 169 1.10 -21.05 -12.57
CA GLU A 169 2.10 -20.01 -12.89
C GLU A 169 1.58 -19.08 -14.00
N SER A 170 2.15 -17.87 -14.12
CA SER A 170 1.67 -16.81 -15.02
C SER A 170 0.18 -16.49 -14.88
N THR A 171 -0.34 -16.67 -13.66
CA THR A 171 -1.77 -16.64 -13.34
C THR A 171 -1.98 -15.88 -12.05
N THR A 172 -2.97 -14.99 -12.05
CA THR A 172 -3.46 -14.34 -10.83
C THR A 172 -4.50 -15.24 -10.18
N PHE A 173 -4.28 -15.60 -8.93
CA PHE A 173 -5.24 -16.31 -8.08
C PHE A 173 -5.90 -15.33 -7.11
N THR A 174 -7.22 -15.40 -7.00
CA THR A 174 -8.00 -14.61 -6.05
C THR A 174 -8.98 -15.49 -5.29
N MET A 175 -9.07 -15.27 -3.97
CA MET A 175 -10.05 -15.89 -3.08
C MET A 175 -10.79 -14.78 -2.33
N GLN A 176 -12.11 -14.75 -2.39
CA GLN A 176 -12.91 -13.67 -1.79
C GLN A 176 -14.14 -14.21 -1.08
N ASN A 177 -14.46 -13.64 0.09
CA ASN A 177 -15.67 -13.97 0.85
C ASN A 177 -15.84 -15.49 1.10
N CYS A 178 -14.72 -16.15 1.38
CA CYS A 178 -14.67 -17.61 1.53
C CYS A 178 -14.35 -18.01 2.96
N HIS A 179 -14.88 -19.15 3.40
CA HIS A 179 -14.61 -19.67 4.75
C HIS A 179 -13.89 -21.01 4.69
N ILE A 180 -12.79 -21.14 5.43
CA ILE A 180 -12.10 -22.42 5.66
C ILE A 180 -12.28 -22.81 7.13
N TYR A 181 -12.98 -23.91 7.36
CA TYR A 181 -13.33 -24.41 8.67
C TYR A 181 -12.70 -25.77 8.94
N ASP A 182 -11.99 -25.86 10.06
CA ASP A 182 -11.49 -27.11 10.63
C ASP A 182 -10.60 -27.92 9.66
N ALA A 183 -9.87 -27.22 8.78
CA ALA A 183 -8.98 -27.84 7.81
C ALA A 183 -7.62 -28.15 8.45
N MET A 184 -7.03 -29.30 8.12
CA MET A 184 -5.68 -29.67 8.61
C MET A 184 -4.66 -28.59 8.22
N GLN A 185 -4.71 -28.13 6.99
CA GLN A 185 -4.07 -26.91 6.51
C GLN A 185 -5.02 -26.22 5.52
N GLY A 186 -5.03 -24.89 5.51
CA GLY A 186 -5.91 -24.11 4.63
C GLY A 186 -5.42 -24.07 3.20
N MET A 187 -4.17 -23.66 2.98
CA MET A 187 -3.67 -23.45 1.61
C MET A 187 -2.20 -23.81 1.44
N TYR A 188 -1.90 -24.52 0.35
CA TYR A 188 -0.54 -24.74 -0.13
C TYR A 188 -0.36 -24.04 -1.47
N ILE A 189 0.37 -22.92 -1.47
CA ILE A 189 0.72 -22.18 -2.68
C ILE A 189 2.08 -22.71 -3.14
N ASN A 190 2.07 -23.59 -4.14
CA ASN A 190 3.29 -24.12 -4.73
C ASN A 190 3.92 -23.11 -5.71
N ARG A 191 3.09 -22.58 -6.62
CA ARG A 191 3.49 -21.67 -7.71
C ARG A 191 2.35 -20.73 -8.03
N SER A 192 2.66 -19.44 -8.13
CA SER A 192 1.81 -18.37 -8.68
C SER A 192 2.53 -17.03 -8.66
N ASP A 193 2.29 -16.21 -9.68
CA ASP A 193 2.83 -14.86 -9.78
C ASP A 193 2.18 -13.93 -8.75
N VAL A 194 0.85 -14.02 -8.64
CA VAL A 194 0.03 -13.18 -7.77
C VAL A 194 -1.05 -14.01 -7.11
N VAL A 195 -1.07 -14.01 -5.78
CA VAL A 195 -2.14 -14.60 -4.96
C VAL A 195 -2.73 -13.48 -4.09
N MET A 196 -4.05 -13.36 -4.11
CA MET A 196 -4.80 -12.50 -3.20
C MET A 196 -5.85 -13.35 -2.47
N ALA A 197 -5.96 -13.24 -1.15
CA ALA A 197 -7.16 -13.68 -0.45
C ALA A 197 -7.69 -12.55 0.43
N ARG A 198 -9.00 -12.29 0.36
CA ARG A 198 -9.63 -11.22 1.12
C ARG A 198 -11.02 -11.55 1.65
N ASP A 199 -11.40 -10.88 2.73
CA ASP A 199 -12.73 -10.99 3.34
C ASP A 199 -13.05 -12.44 3.74
N CYS A 200 -12.06 -13.20 4.22
CA CYS A 200 -12.21 -14.63 4.53
C CYS A 200 -12.22 -14.93 6.03
N TRP A 201 -12.75 -16.11 6.38
CA TRP A 201 -12.71 -16.66 7.73
C TRP A 201 -11.94 -17.97 7.76
N TRP A 202 -10.94 -18.11 8.62
CA TRP A 202 -10.08 -19.30 8.69
C TRP A 202 -10.03 -19.91 10.08
N VAL A 203 -10.20 -21.24 10.15
CA VAL A 203 -10.10 -22.04 11.38
C VAL A 203 -9.28 -23.29 11.08
N ASN A 204 -8.18 -23.48 11.80
CA ASN A 204 -7.39 -24.70 11.68
C ASN A 204 -8.07 -25.90 12.37
N HIS A 205 -7.73 -27.10 11.93
CA HIS A 205 -8.10 -28.32 12.63
C HIS A 205 -7.41 -28.39 14.00
N LYS A 206 -8.13 -28.87 15.02
CA LYS A 206 -7.61 -29.00 16.40
C LYS A 206 -6.39 -29.92 16.49
N ASP A 207 -6.25 -30.87 15.56
CA ASP A 207 -5.14 -31.82 15.51
C ASP A 207 -3.98 -31.40 14.58
N MET A 208 -4.00 -30.16 14.05
CA MET A 208 -2.88 -29.61 13.27
C MET A 208 -1.63 -29.53 14.15
N LYS A 209 -0.54 -30.22 13.80
CA LYS A 209 0.68 -30.31 14.62
C LYS A 209 1.93 -30.05 13.79
N ASN A 210 2.80 -29.18 14.30
CA ASN A 210 4.14 -28.90 13.74
C ASN A 210 4.16 -28.40 12.28
N CYS A 211 3.05 -27.88 11.77
CA CYS A 211 2.92 -27.34 10.42
C CYS A 211 2.22 -25.97 10.44
N ALA A 212 2.30 -25.26 9.31
CA ALA A 212 1.55 -24.04 9.09
C ALA A 212 0.17 -24.29 8.48
N PHE A 213 -0.82 -23.46 8.81
CA PHE A 213 -2.10 -23.45 8.11
C PHE A 213 -1.94 -23.06 6.63
N ILE A 214 -0.98 -22.17 6.32
CA ILE A 214 -0.62 -21.76 4.96
C ILE A 214 0.84 -22.05 4.69
N VAL A 215 1.14 -22.70 3.57
CA VAL A 215 2.51 -22.81 3.04
C VAL A 215 2.61 -21.97 1.78
N ASN A 216 3.44 -20.94 1.79
CA ASN A 216 3.54 -19.98 0.70
C ASN A 216 4.88 -20.06 -0.04
N LYS A 217 4.88 -20.57 -1.27
CA LYS A 217 6.04 -20.58 -2.20
C LYS A 217 5.82 -19.72 -3.45
N GLY A 218 4.75 -18.91 -3.48
CA GLY A 218 4.44 -18.02 -4.61
C GLY A 218 5.43 -16.87 -4.80
N GLN A 219 5.16 -15.99 -5.75
CA GLN A 219 5.99 -14.80 -5.98
C GLN A 219 5.49 -13.61 -5.14
N ARG A 220 4.28 -13.11 -5.42
CA ARG A 220 3.64 -12.01 -4.68
C ARG A 220 2.33 -12.50 -4.06
N VAL A 221 2.24 -12.48 -2.74
CA VAL A 221 1.07 -12.94 -1.99
C VAL A 221 0.57 -11.85 -1.08
N CYS A 222 -0.73 -11.59 -1.13
CA CYS A 222 -1.41 -10.61 -0.30
C CYS A 222 -2.63 -11.23 0.38
N PHE A 223 -2.73 -11.01 1.69
CA PHE A 223 -3.88 -11.39 2.49
C PHE A 223 -4.45 -10.15 3.17
N GLU A 224 -5.75 -9.93 3.08
CA GLU A 224 -6.39 -8.69 3.51
C GLU A 224 -7.74 -8.95 4.17
N ASN A 225 -8.04 -8.30 5.30
CA ASN A 225 -9.33 -8.41 5.98
C ASN A 225 -9.74 -9.87 6.26
N ILE A 226 -8.91 -10.58 7.02
CA ILE A 226 -9.13 -11.99 7.35
C ILE A 226 -9.40 -12.15 8.84
N CYS A 227 -10.44 -12.90 9.19
CA CYS A 227 -10.62 -13.39 10.55
C CYS A 227 -10.05 -14.81 10.69
N ALA A 228 -8.87 -14.93 11.29
CA ALA A 228 -8.22 -16.20 11.57
C ALA A 228 -8.47 -16.57 13.05
N ASN A 229 -9.30 -17.60 13.28
CA ASN A 229 -9.65 -18.09 14.62
C ASN A 229 -8.84 -19.37 14.93
N PRO A 230 -7.81 -19.28 15.77
CA PRO A 230 -6.90 -20.38 16.03
C PRO A 230 -7.55 -21.42 16.97
N ARG A 231 -7.17 -22.68 16.79
CA ARG A 231 -7.35 -23.77 17.76
C ARG A 231 -5.98 -24.27 18.21
N PRO A 232 -5.33 -23.59 19.17
CA PRO A 232 -4.02 -23.97 19.65
C PRO A 232 -4.07 -25.31 20.39
N ASN A 233 -3.03 -26.13 20.22
CA ASN A 233 -2.92 -27.44 20.89
C ASN A 233 -1.54 -27.67 21.54
N GLY A 234 -0.73 -26.62 21.69
CA GLY A 234 0.60 -26.66 22.31
C GLY A 234 1.73 -27.19 21.42
N PHE A 235 1.43 -27.67 20.21
CA PHE A 235 2.45 -28.01 19.22
C PHE A 235 2.93 -26.76 18.46
N ASP A 236 3.93 -26.94 17.60
CA ASP A 236 4.51 -25.85 16.80
C ASP A 236 3.60 -25.50 15.61
N GLN A 237 2.39 -25.02 15.90
CA GLN A 237 1.41 -24.51 14.95
C GLN A 237 1.79 -23.10 14.50
N ARG A 238 1.51 -22.80 13.23
CA ARG A 238 1.86 -21.53 12.59
C ARG A 238 0.70 -21.15 11.68
N TRP A 239 0.43 -19.86 11.51
CA TRP A 239 -0.51 -19.46 10.47
C TRP A 239 0.14 -19.59 9.09
N LEU A 240 1.39 -19.18 8.95
CA LEU A 240 2.04 -19.12 7.65
C LEU A 240 3.52 -19.48 7.70
N ASP A 241 3.92 -20.42 6.84
CA ASP A 241 5.32 -20.69 6.47
C ASP A 241 5.63 -19.98 5.13
N ASN A 242 6.50 -18.96 5.17
CA ASN A 242 6.80 -18.11 4.03
C ASN A 242 8.12 -18.50 3.34
N TYR A 243 8.02 -18.91 2.09
CA TYR A 243 9.13 -19.09 1.15
C TYR A 243 9.05 -18.13 -0.05
N SER A 244 7.99 -17.32 -0.12
CA SER A 244 7.73 -16.40 -1.24
C SER A 244 8.68 -15.21 -1.28
N LYS A 245 8.68 -14.51 -2.41
CA LYS A 245 9.46 -13.26 -2.55
C LYS A 245 8.78 -12.13 -1.79
N ASN A 246 7.49 -11.87 -2.01
CA ASN A 246 6.79 -10.74 -1.40
C ASN A 246 5.50 -11.20 -0.70
N LEU A 247 5.46 -11.05 0.61
CA LEU A 247 4.30 -11.30 1.45
C LEU A 247 3.78 -9.98 2.03
N THR A 248 2.49 -9.71 1.81
CA THR A 248 1.76 -8.60 2.43
C THR A 248 0.56 -9.14 3.19
N MET A 249 0.37 -8.71 4.43
CA MET A 249 -0.75 -9.08 5.28
C MET A 249 -1.33 -7.81 5.91
N ARG A 250 -2.64 -7.58 5.76
CA ARG A 250 -3.29 -6.34 6.21
C ARG A 250 -4.61 -6.62 6.87
N GLN A 251 -4.92 -5.90 7.95
CA GLN A 251 -6.23 -6.00 8.61
C GLN A 251 -6.58 -7.46 8.97
N ILE A 252 -5.59 -8.21 9.44
CA ILE A 252 -5.77 -9.61 9.81
C ILE A 252 -6.02 -9.69 11.31
N ARG A 253 -7.04 -10.43 11.70
CA ARG A 253 -7.18 -10.93 13.07
C ARG A 253 -6.57 -12.31 13.15
N PHE A 254 -5.35 -12.43 13.68
CA PHE A 254 -4.76 -13.70 14.09
C PHE A 254 -5.10 -14.05 15.54
N GLY A 255 -6.40 -14.22 15.78
CA GLY A 255 -6.94 -14.79 17.00
C GLY A 255 -6.70 -14.03 18.31
N GLY A 256 -6.75 -14.83 19.37
CA GLY A 256 -6.70 -14.54 20.81
C GLY A 256 -7.21 -15.74 21.62
N GLU A 257 -8.05 -16.56 20.98
CA GLU A 257 -8.54 -17.84 21.46
C GLU A 257 -7.39 -18.78 21.80
N GLY A 258 -7.39 -19.28 23.04
CA GLY A 258 -6.35 -20.17 23.53
C GLY A 258 -4.94 -19.58 23.39
N GLY A 259 -4.79 -18.24 23.35
CA GLY A 259 -3.51 -17.53 23.22
C GLY A 259 -2.95 -17.37 21.81
N GLY A 260 -3.56 -17.99 20.79
CA GLY A 260 -3.12 -17.95 19.40
C GLY A 260 -1.75 -18.62 19.14
N PHE A 261 -1.28 -18.55 17.90
CA PHE A 261 0.02 -19.10 17.49
C PHE A 261 0.66 -18.24 16.38
N THR A 262 1.95 -18.49 16.11
CA THR A 262 2.84 -17.65 15.28
C THR A 262 2.25 -17.26 13.93
N PRO A 263 2.03 -15.95 13.68
CA PRO A 263 1.49 -15.48 12.40
C PRO A 263 2.37 -15.84 11.21
N VAL A 264 3.67 -15.52 11.26
CA VAL A 264 4.60 -15.79 10.15
C VAL A 264 5.87 -16.44 10.65
N VAL A 265 6.22 -17.58 10.06
CA VAL A 265 7.58 -18.14 10.07
C VAL A 265 8.18 -17.95 8.68
N ASN A 266 9.24 -17.15 8.59
CA ASN A 266 9.90 -16.84 7.34
C ASN A 266 11.11 -17.72 7.08
N TYR A 267 11.11 -18.40 5.93
CA TYR A 267 12.22 -19.17 5.39
C TYR A 267 12.86 -18.49 4.17
N ARG A 268 12.33 -17.35 3.72
CA ARG A 268 12.88 -16.62 2.59
C ARG A 268 14.12 -15.81 3.01
N GLN A 269 15.26 -16.22 2.50
CA GLN A 269 16.52 -15.48 2.60
C GLN A 269 16.50 -14.17 1.80
N ALA A 270 17.25 -13.18 2.28
CA ALA A 270 17.57 -11.98 1.54
C ALA A 270 18.26 -12.32 0.21
N ASN A 271 17.87 -11.64 -0.85
CA ASN A 271 18.35 -11.88 -2.19
C ASN A 271 19.25 -10.71 -2.65
N PRO A 272 20.52 -10.96 -3.03
CA PRO A 272 21.40 -9.91 -3.54
C PRO A 272 21.08 -9.51 -5.00
N LEU A 273 20.36 -10.36 -5.75
CA LEU A 273 20.14 -10.22 -7.19
C LEU A 273 18.63 -10.21 -7.54
N GLY A 274 18.13 -9.09 -8.05
CA GLY A 274 16.78 -9.00 -8.61
C GLY A 274 15.72 -8.56 -7.60
N VAL A 275 14.58 -9.25 -7.57
CA VAL A 275 13.42 -8.91 -6.74
C VAL A 275 13.74 -9.16 -5.27
N VAL A 276 13.69 -8.11 -4.46
CA VAL A 276 13.94 -8.14 -3.01
C VAL A 276 12.85 -8.94 -2.30
N SER A 277 13.25 -9.73 -1.30
CA SER A 277 12.29 -10.42 -0.45
C SER A 277 11.69 -9.50 0.60
N SER A 278 10.38 -9.54 0.80
CA SER A 278 9.71 -8.67 1.76
C SER A 278 8.63 -9.37 2.55
N ILE A 279 8.52 -8.99 3.82
CA ILE A 279 7.36 -9.23 4.65
C ILE A 279 6.79 -7.88 5.06
N THR A 280 5.48 -7.71 4.90
CA THR A 280 4.75 -6.54 5.37
C THR A 280 3.52 -7.00 6.13
N ILE A 281 3.38 -6.56 7.38
CA ILE A 281 2.20 -6.81 8.22
C ILE A 281 1.70 -5.47 8.75
N GLU A 282 0.49 -5.09 8.36
CA GLU A 282 -0.08 -3.78 8.67
C GLU A 282 -1.47 -3.89 9.31
N ASP A 283 -1.75 -2.99 10.24
CA ASP A 283 -3.08 -2.75 10.81
C ASP A 283 -3.78 -4.04 11.29
N SER A 284 -3.01 -4.99 11.83
CA SER A 284 -3.48 -6.33 12.18
C SER A 284 -3.51 -6.54 13.69
N TRP A 285 -4.41 -7.41 14.16
CA TRP A 285 -4.48 -7.85 15.55
C TRP A 285 -3.94 -9.28 15.67
N CYS A 286 -2.84 -9.45 16.41
CA CYS A 286 -2.07 -10.70 16.42
C CYS A 286 -1.88 -11.22 17.84
N CYS A 287 -2.29 -12.46 18.11
CA CYS A 287 -2.02 -13.15 19.36
C CYS A 287 -1.16 -14.41 19.13
N ASN A 288 -0.05 -14.53 19.87
CA ASN A 288 0.85 -15.67 19.79
C ASN A 288 1.56 -15.90 21.13
N THR A 289 0.79 -16.40 22.09
CA THR A 289 1.30 -16.76 23.42
C THR A 289 1.39 -18.27 23.61
N SER A 290 0.73 -19.08 22.78
CA SER A 290 0.65 -20.54 22.98
C SER A 290 1.62 -21.36 22.16
N ASN A 291 2.35 -20.77 21.21
CA ASN A 291 3.49 -21.45 20.56
C ASN A 291 4.79 -21.13 21.31
N ALA A 292 5.12 -21.95 22.31
CA ALA A 292 6.33 -21.78 23.14
C ALA A 292 7.66 -21.82 22.37
N LYS A 293 7.69 -22.31 21.12
CA LYS A 293 8.92 -22.32 20.32
C LYS A 293 9.19 -20.99 19.64
N ARG A 294 8.15 -20.21 19.35
CA ARG A 294 8.23 -19.08 18.40
C ARG A 294 7.27 -17.95 18.78
N GLN A 295 7.39 -17.36 19.96
CA GLN A 295 6.47 -16.31 20.45
C GLN A 295 6.75 -14.93 19.82
N ALA A 296 6.64 -14.84 18.49
CA ALA A 296 6.84 -13.63 17.72
C ALA A 296 5.71 -13.34 16.72
N LEU A 297 5.57 -12.08 16.31
CA LEU A 297 4.75 -11.73 15.15
C LEU A 297 5.38 -12.28 13.86
N VAL A 298 6.69 -12.08 13.69
CA VAL A 298 7.49 -12.72 12.64
C VAL A 298 8.66 -13.48 13.27
N TYR A 299 8.70 -14.79 13.06
CA TYR A 299 9.88 -15.59 13.35
C TYR A 299 10.69 -15.81 12.07
N CYS A 300 11.98 -15.49 12.05
CA CYS A 300 12.85 -15.70 10.90
C CYS A 300 13.71 -16.96 11.09
N GLU A 301 13.41 -17.99 10.31
CA GLU A 301 14.41 -19.02 9.97
C GLU A 301 15.43 -18.45 8.99
N GLU A 302 15.01 -17.60 8.06
CA GLU A 302 15.91 -16.78 7.28
C GLU A 302 15.42 -15.34 7.35
N VAL A 303 16.33 -14.37 7.23
CA VAL A 303 16.00 -12.95 7.24
C VAL A 303 15.84 -12.45 5.80
N PRO A 304 14.68 -11.86 5.43
CA PRO A 304 14.47 -11.31 4.10
C PRO A 304 15.17 -9.95 3.93
N ASN A 305 15.13 -9.39 2.72
CA ASN A 305 15.62 -8.03 2.47
C ASN A 305 14.84 -7.00 3.29
N ILE A 306 13.51 -7.16 3.39
CA ILE A 306 12.61 -6.16 3.97
C ILE A 306 11.66 -6.78 4.99
N ILE A 307 11.51 -6.15 6.15
CA ILE A 307 10.45 -6.43 7.13
C ILE A 307 9.80 -5.11 7.55
N ASN A 308 8.52 -4.93 7.24
CA ASN A 308 7.74 -3.76 7.62
C ASN A 308 6.57 -4.19 8.50
N LEU A 309 6.55 -3.74 9.76
CA LEU A 309 5.49 -4.02 10.73
C LEU A 309 4.89 -2.70 11.19
N ARG A 310 3.65 -2.40 10.83
CA ARG A 310 3.04 -1.10 11.11
C ARG A 310 1.64 -1.20 11.69
N GLY A 311 1.35 -0.40 12.72
CA GLY A 311 -0.03 -0.22 13.20
C GLY A 311 -0.66 -1.48 13.79
N ASN A 312 0.13 -2.49 14.16
CA ASN A 312 -0.41 -3.75 14.65
C ASN A 312 -0.69 -3.70 16.16
N THR A 313 -1.76 -4.36 16.58
CA THR A 313 -2.00 -4.70 17.99
C THR A 313 -1.49 -6.12 18.23
N VAL A 314 -0.51 -6.29 19.10
CA VAL A 314 0.24 -7.54 19.22
C VAL A 314 0.29 -8.04 20.66
N THR A 315 -0.05 -9.31 20.85
CA THR A 315 0.17 -10.06 22.10
C THR A 315 1.14 -11.20 21.82
N SER A 316 2.44 -10.91 21.92
CA SER A 316 3.56 -11.85 21.76
C SER A 316 4.75 -11.37 22.61
N GLU A 317 5.80 -12.19 22.74
CA GLU A 317 7.05 -11.75 23.41
C GLU A 317 7.87 -10.81 22.52
N HIS A 318 7.86 -11.09 21.21
CA HIS A 318 8.66 -10.35 20.22
C HIS A 318 7.84 -9.87 19.03
N LEU A 319 8.18 -8.71 18.46
CA LEU A 319 7.73 -8.37 17.10
C LEU A 319 8.45 -9.25 16.08
N VAL A 320 9.77 -9.37 16.23
CA VAL A 320 10.62 -10.12 15.32
C VAL A 320 11.61 -10.96 16.13
N GLN A 321 11.61 -12.28 15.92
CA GLN A 321 12.51 -13.24 16.57
C GLN A 321 13.31 -13.98 15.51
N MET A 322 14.60 -14.20 15.75
CA MET A 322 15.47 -14.96 14.85
C MET A 322 15.65 -16.39 15.35
N ALA A 323 15.86 -17.34 14.44
CA ALA A 323 16.47 -18.61 14.79
C ALA A 323 17.85 -18.40 15.44
N SER A 324 18.17 -19.22 16.44
CA SER A 324 19.40 -19.08 17.26
C SER A 324 20.70 -19.15 16.45
N ARG A 325 20.67 -19.78 15.27
CA ARG A 325 21.80 -19.88 14.35
C ARG A 325 22.09 -18.60 13.55
N ILE A 326 21.20 -17.60 13.58
CA ILE A 326 21.36 -16.36 12.81
C ILE A 326 22.17 -15.35 13.63
N ASP A 327 23.40 -15.07 13.19
CA ASP A 327 24.15 -13.89 13.66
C ASP A 327 23.96 -12.71 12.70
N LEU A 328 23.08 -11.78 13.07
CA LEU A 328 22.80 -10.57 12.28
C LEU A 328 24.05 -9.69 12.03
N ARG A 329 25.14 -9.86 12.78
CA ARG A 329 26.38 -9.10 12.57
C ARG A 329 27.08 -9.51 11.28
N THR A 330 26.98 -10.78 10.89
CA THR A 330 27.67 -11.33 9.71
C THR A 330 26.72 -11.76 8.61
N TYR A 331 25.48 -12.11 8.94
CA TYR A 331 24.48 -12.69 8.03
C TYR A 331 24.38 -11.97 6.67
N PHE A 332 24.03 -10.68 6.65
CA PHE A 332 23.88 -9.95 5.38
C PHE A 332 25.20 -9.72 4.63
N LYS A 333 26.32 -9.68 5.36
CA LYS A 333 27.66 -9.51 4.77
C LYS A 333 28.08 -10.79 4.05
N GLU A 334 27.87 -11.95 4.68
CA GLU A 334 28.17 -13.26 4.11
C GLU A 334 27.33 -13.52 2.85
N LEU A 335 26.06 -13.14 2.87
CA LEU A 335 25.15 -13.19 1.73
C LEU A 335 25.41 -12.09 0.67
N LYS A 336 26.36 -11.18 0.92
CA LYS A 336 26.70 -10.07 0.03
C LYS A 336 25.50 -9.19 -0.33
N ILE A 337 24.57 -8.99 0.60
CA ILE A 337 23.37 -8.18 0.36
C ILE A 337 23.74 -6.69 0.38
N PRO A 338 23.47 -5.94 -0.72
CA PRO A 338 23.64 -4.49 -0.72
C PRO A 338 22.79 -3.84 0.36
N ARG A 339 23.36 -2.93 1.16
CA ARG A 339 22.62 -2.20 2.20
C ARG A 339 21.41 -1.43 1.65
N SER A 340 21.49 -0.94 0.42
CA SER A 340 20.38 -0.26 -0.27
C SER A 340 19.17 -1.15 -0.54
N GLN A 341 19.31 -2.47 -0.43
CA GLN A 341 18.23 -3.42 -0.56
C GLN A 341 17.64 -3.83 0.79
N LEU A 342 18.17 -3.32 1.92
CA LEU A 342 17.70 -3.68 3.25
C LEU A 342 16.79 -2.59 3.83
N ALA A 343 15.60 -2.97 4.30
CA ALA A 343 14.70 -2.04 5.00
C ALA A 343 13.94 -2.77 6.11
N PHE A 344 14.14 -2.34 7.36
CA PHE A 344 13.48 -2.94 8.51
C PHE A 344 12.78 -1.85 9.32
N GLN A 345 11.47 -1.97 9.47
CA GLN A 345 10.62 -0.98 10.12
C GLN A 345 9.64 -1.67 11.08
N ALA A 346 9.51 -1.10 12.28
CA ALA A 346 8.50 -1.45 13.26
C ALA A 346 7.93 -0.14 13.83
N GLU A 347 6.78 0.28 13.32
CA GLU A 347 6.19 1.60 13.58
C GLU A 347 4.78 1.47 14.15
N ALA A 348 4.46 2.25 15.18
CA ALA A 348 3.10 2.32 15.74
C ALA A 348 2.47 0.96 16.11
N ASN A 349 3.28 -0.04 16.48
CA ASN A 349 2.79 -1.31 16.99
C ASN A 349 2.57 -1.20 18.51
N VAL A 350 1.44 -1.69 19.02
CA VAL A 350 1.05 -1.62 20.43
C VAL A 350 0.78 -3.02 21.01
N GLY A 351 1.04 -3.23 22.29
CA GLY A 351 0.90 -4.57 22.89
C GLY A 351 1.37 -4.65 24.34
N GLY A 352 0.73 -5.51 25.15
CA GLY A 352 0.98 -5.61 26.60
C GLY A 352 2.22 -6.42 27.01
N LEU A 353 2.79 -7.23 26.10
CA LEU A 353 3.91 -8.15 26.37
C LEU A 353 5.13 -7.94 25.46
N ILE A 354 5.09 -6.97 24.53
CA ILE A 354 6.08 -6.89 23.45
C ILE A 354 7.31 -6.05 23.82
N ASP A 355 8.51 -6.54 23.51
CA ASP A 355 9.61 -5.61 23.15
C ASP A 355 9.26 -5.00 21.79
N GLN A 356 8.81 -3.75 21.80
CA GLN A 356 8.43 -3.00 20.59
C GLN A 356 9.62 -2.77 19.64
N ARG A 357 10.84 -3.07 20.07
CA ARG A 357 12.03 -2.86 19.25
C ARG A 357 12.31 -4.10 18.43
N LEU A 358 12.71 -3.87 17.18
CA LEU A 358 13.35 -4.90 16.37
C LEU A 358 14.60 -5.46 17.09
N PRO A 359 15.12 -6.65 16.75
CA PRO A 359 16.45 -7.08 17.19
C PRO A 359 17.52 -6.03 16.87
N LYS A 360 18.54 -5.83 17.73
CA LYS A 360 19.57 -4.77 17.57
C LYS A 360 20.22 -4.72 16.17
N GLY A 361 20.38 -5.87 15.52
CA GLY A 361 20.92 -5.96 14.15
C GLY A 361 19.98 -5.42 13.06
N LEU A 362 18.67 -5.35 13.34
CA LEU A 362 17.61 -4.83 12.47
C LEU A 362 17.13 -3.42 12.88
N GLN A 363 17.39 -2.96 14.13
CA GLN A 363 17.01 -1.62 14.60
C GLN A 363 17.73 -0.48 13.90
N ARG A 364 18.88 -0.76 13.28
CA ARG A 364 19.54 0.23 12.45
C ARG A 364 18.78 0.22 11.14
N PRO A 365 18.03 1.29 10.77
CA PRO A 365 17.71 1.44 9.37
C PRO A 365 19.04 1.30 8.65
N ALA A 366 19.10 0.43 7.63
CA ALA A 366 20.18 0.52 6.67
C ALA A 366 19.96 1.81 5.87
N ALA A 367 19.97 2.95 6.57
CA ALA A 367 20.12 4.26 5.99
C ALA A 367 21.34 4.15 5.09
N ALA A 368 21.18 4.74 3.90
CA ALA A 368 22.24 4.93 2.92
C ALA A 368 23.58 5.19 3.63
N PRO A 369 24.70 4.67 3.09
CA PRO A 369 26.01 4.82 3.71
C PRO A 369 26.17 6.23 4.28
N ASP A 370 26.75 6.32 5.49
CA ASP A 370 27.35 7.54 5.98
C ASP A 370 28.41 7.94 4.94
N VAL A 371 28.01 8.51 3.81
CA VAL A 371 28.87 9.41 3.06
C VAL A 371 29.07 10.53 4.06
N PRO A 372 30.26 10.72 4.62
CA PRO A 372 30.49 11.78 5.57
C PRO A 372 30.05 13.08 4.91
N PHE A 373 28.91 13.61 5.36
CA PHE A 373 28.36 14.83 4.82
C PHE A 373 29.31 15.94 5.22
N LYS A 374 30.06 16.47 4.25
CA LYS A 374 30.85 17.66 4.49
C LYS A 374 29.88 18.80 4.77
N SER A 375 29.92 19.30 6.01
CA SER A 375 29.09 20.43 6.41
C SER A 375 29.51 21.67 5.63
N VAL A 376 28.52 22.45 5.17
CA VAL A 376 28.81 23.75 4.57
C VAL A 376 29.25 24.68 5.69
N SER A 377 30.43 25.29 5.55
CA SER A 377 30.98 26.15 6.61
C SER A 377 30.05 27.32 6.94
N LYS A 378 30.13 27.85 8.17
CA LYS A 378 29.38 29.05 8.58
C LYS A 378 29.64 30.24 7.65
N ARG A 379 30.89 30.40 7.16
CA ARG A 379 31.28 31.45 6.21
C ARG A 379 30.58 31.27 4.85
N ALA A 380 30.58 30.05 4.31
CA ALA A 380 29.91 29.75 3.04
C ALA A 380 28.38 29.93 3.16
N THR A 381 27.79 29.49 4.28
CA THR A 381 26.36 29.67 4.56
C THR A 381 25.98 31.17 4.58
N ARG A 382 26.77 32.02 5.26
CA ARG A 382 26.54 33.47 5.26
C ARG A 382 26.66 34.11 3.88
N LYS A 383 27.57 33.62 3.02
CA LYS A 383 27.71 34.10 1.63
C LYS A 383 26.46 33.77 0.81
N LEU A 384 25.94 32.54 0.92
CA LEU A 384 24.72 32.12 0.23
C LEU A 384 23.51 32.94 0.69
N VAL A 385 23.36 33.14 2.00
CA VAL A 385 22.26 33.92 2.57
C VAL A 385 22.30 35.37 2.10
N ARG A 386 23.44 36.05 2.17
CA ARG A 386 23.57 37.44 1.69
C ARG A 386 23.26 37.57 0.20
N ALA A 387 23.70 36.60 -0.61
CA ALA A 387 23.41 36.59 -2.03
C ALA A 387 21.91 36.40 -2.31
N ALA A 388 21.22 35.54 -1.55
CA ALA A 388 19.79 35.33 -1.66
C ALA A 388 18.97 36.57 -1.27
N ILE A 389 19.34 37.25 -0.18
CA ILE A 389 18.71 38.52 0.23
C ILE A 389 18.88 39.58 -0.86
N ALA A 390 20.11 39.79 -1.33
CA ALA A 390 20.39 40.80 -2.36
C ALA A 390 19.64 40.53 -3.68
N ASP A 391 19.59 39.27 -4.13
CA ASP A 391 18.81 38.88 -5.33
C ASP A 391 17.31 39.13 -5.12
N TRP A 392 16.77 38.86 -3.92
CA TRP A 392 15.37 39.11 -3.61
C TRP A 392 15.02 40.60 -3.56
N GLU A 393 15.82 41.40 -2.85
CA GLU A 393 15.64 42.85 -2.75
C GLU A 393 15.71 43.52 -4.14
N GLN A 394 16.62 43.06 -5.01
CA GLN A 394 16.71 43.56 -6.37
C GLN A 394 15.45 43.25 -7.20
N ARG A 395 14.83 42.08 -6.99
CA ARG A 395 13.55 41.72 -7.63
C ARG A 395 12.40 42.58 -7.14
N LEU A 396 12.34 42.87 -5.84
CA LEU A 396 11.33 43.75 -5.25
C LEU A 396 11.43 45.19 -5.80
N ALA A 397 12.65 45.66 -6.07
CA ALA A 397 12.90 46.97 -6.67
C ALA A 397 12.49 47.10 -8.15
N GLY A 398 11.89 46.07 -8.76
CA GLY A 398 11.44 46.11 -10.16
C GLY A 398 12.56 45.97 -11.20
N ASN A 399 13.80 45.73 -10.77
CA ASN A 399 14.95 45.52 -11.67
C ASN A 399 14.97 44.06 -12.16
N SER A 400 14.07 43.70 -13.06
CA SER A 400 13.98 42.35 -13.66
C SER A 400 15.06 42.08 -14.72
N GLY A 401 16.32 42.37 -14.41
CA GLY A 401 17.48 41.94 -15.20
C GLY A 401 18.09 40.65 -14.61
N PRO A 402 18.58 39.70 -15.43
CA PRO A 402 19.12 38.43 -14.93
C PRO A 402 20.43 38.70 -14.19
N SER A 403 20.40 38.68 -12.87
CA SER A 403 21.60 38.82 -12.04
C SER A 403 21.60 37.82 -10.89
N ALA A 404 21.34 36.55 -11.21
CA ALA A 404 22.04 35.52 -10.45
C ALA A 404 23.56 35.72 -10.70
N PRO A 405 24.41 35.72 -9.67
CA PRO A 405 25.85 35.84 -9.87
C PRO A 405 26.34 34.69 -10.76
N ALA A 406 26.94 35.05 -11.90
CA ALA A 406 27.36 34.15 -12.98
C ALA A 406 28.36 33.05 -12.54
N GLU A 407 28.91 33.12 -11.32
CA GLU A 407 29.85 32.12 -10.81
C GLU A 407 29.19 30.90 -10.14
N ILE A 408 27.89 30.92 -9.82
CA ILE A 408 27.24 29.80 -9.10
C ILE A 408 26.45 28.87 -10.04
N ILE A 409 26.25 29.28 -11.29
CA ILE A 409 25.62 28.46 -12.32
C ILE A 409 26.73 27.76 -13.08
N ASP A 410 26.80 26.43 -13.00
CA ASP A 410 27.66 25.64 -13.90
C ASP A 410 27.39 26.08 -15.35
N PRO A 411 28.38 26.64 -16.07
CA PRO A 411 28.20 27.13 -17.43
C PRO A 411 27.81 26.00 -18.42
N LYS A 412 27.83 24.73 -18.01
CA LYS A 412 27.32 23.59 -18.78
C LYS A 412 25.84 23.25 -18.52
N SER A 413 25.16 23.97 -17.63
CA SER A 413 23.76 23.74 -17.32
C SER A 413 22.86 24.21 -18.48
N PRO A 414 22.08 23.32 -19.13
CA PRO A 414 21.41 23.59 -20.41
C PRO A 414 20.09 24.37 -20.28
N PHE A 415 20.00 25.35 -19.36
CA PHE A 415 18.76 26.07 -19.08
C PHE A 415 18.80 27.55 -19.51
N PRO A 416 18.63 27.87 -20.79
CA PRO A 416 18.31 29.22 -21.24
C PRO A 416 16.78 29.33 -21.33
N TYR A 417 16.10 29.59 -20.20
CA TYR A 417 14.73 30.12 -20.28
C TYR A 417 14.77 31.58 -19.82
N LYS A 418 14.76 32.51 -20.78
CA LYS A 418 14.18 33.83 -20.57
C LYS A 418 12.69 33.61 -20.30
N TRP A 419 12.27 33.90 -19.07
CA TRP A 419 10.88 33.81 -18.66
C TRP A 419 10.23 35.18 -18.87
N ASP A 420 9.68 35.39 -20.06
CA ASP A 420 8.93 36.59 -20.41
C ASP A 420 7.51 36.48 -19.86
N GLY A 421 7.25 37.08 -18.70
CA GLY A 421 5.92 37.08 -18.09
C GLY A 421 5.94 37.49 -16.63
N ILE A 422 5.57 38.75 -16.43
CA ILE A 422 5.32 39.42 -15.14
C ILE A 422 4.29 38.61 -14.34
N ALA A 423 4.44 38.64 -13.01
CA ALA A 423 3.59 38.02 -12.01
C ALA A 423 2.09 38.06 -12.39
N ALA A 424 1.37 36.94 -12.18
CA ALA A 424 -0.04 37.10 -11.84
C ALA A 424 -0.06 38.01 -10.60
N PRO A 425 -0.81 39.13 -10.62
CA PRO A 425 -0.77 40.11 -9.54
C PRO A 425 -1.04 39.42 -8.21
N ASP A 426 -0.43 39.93 -7.14
CA ASP A 426 -0.77 39.57 -5.77
C ASP A 426 -2.27 39.82 -5.56
N VAL A 427 -3.10 38.79 -5.79
CA VAL A 427 -4.55 38.91 -5.59
C VAL A 427 -4.79 38.86 -4.09
N VAL A 428 -4.75 40.02 -3.47
CA VAL A 428 -5.26 40.23 -2.12
C VAL A 428 -6.72 39.76 -2.10
N GLY A 429 -7.08 38.91 -1.13
CA GLY A 429 -8.42 38.28 -1.07
C GLY A 429 -8.56 36.99 -1.90
N ALA A 430 -7.47 36.29 -2.18
CA ALA A 430 -7.53 34.99 -2.84
C ALA A 430 -8.31 33.96 -1.99
N GLU A 431 -9.06 33.08 -2.66
CA GLU A 431 -9.84 32.00 -2.05
C GLU A 431 -9.12 30.66 -2.20
N HIS A 432 -9.12 29.84 -1.15
CA HIS A 432 -8.65 28.47 -1.19
C HIS A 432 -9.46 27.57 -0.25
N ASN A 433 -10.00 26.46 -0.75
CA ASN A 433 -10.89 25.56 0.00
C ASN A 433 -12.08 26.30 0.66
N GLY A 434 -12.68 27.28 -0.01
CA GLY A 434 -13.82 28.03 0.51
C GLY A 434 -13.47 29.14 1.51
N HIS A 435 -12.19 29.34 1.83
CA HIS A 435 -11.75 30.37 2.76
C HIS A 435 -10.98 31.48 2.02
N TYR A 436 -11.33 32.72 2.32
CA TYR A 436 -10.73 33.93 1.74
C TYR A 436 -9.63 34.47 2.64
N GLN A 437 -8.51 34.88 2.05
CA GLN A 437 -7.42 35.51 2.78
C GLN A 437 -7.92 36.71 3.61
N LYS A 438 -7.70 36.65 4.91
CA LYS A 438 -7.93 37.78 5.83
C LYS A 438 -6.83 38.82 5.68
N THR A 439 -7.25 40.08 5.59
CA THR A 439 -6.36 41.23 5.38
C THR A 439 -6.31 42.16 6.58
N ASP A 440 -7.35 42.17 7.42
CA ASP A 440 -7.38 42.91 8.68
C ASP A 440 -6.50 42.20 9.72
N PRO A 441 -5.50 42.86 10.32
CA PRO A 441 -4.69 42.29 11.40
C PRO A 441 -5.48 41.78 12.62
N ALA A 442 -6.74 42.21 12.80
CA ALA A 442 -7.61 41.68 13.84
C ALA A 442 -8.11 40.26 13.55
N ASP A 443 -8.10 39.83 12.29
CA ASP A 443 -8.64 38.56 11.82
C ASP A 443 -7.58 37.45 11.67
N TYR A 444 -6.32 37.73 12.00
CA TYR A 444 -5.27 36.72 11.92
C TYR A 444 -4.17 36.89 12.96
N ARG A 445 -3.58 35.75 13.33
CA ARG A 445 -2.34 35.67 14.07
C ARG A 445 -1.21 35.24 13.14
N GLU A 446 -0.29 36.15 12.88
CA GLU A 446 0.87 35.88 12.04
C GLU A 446 1.97 35.11 12.79
N VAL A 447 2.62 34.18 12.09
CA VAL A 447 3.74 33.39 12.58
C VAL A 447 5.02 33.98 12.01
N THR A 448 5.87 34.51 12.88
CA THR A 448 7.11 35.21 12.55
C THR A 448 8.32 34.48 13.15
N LEU A 449 9.54 34.93 12.82
CA LEU A 449 10.75 34.42 13.48
C LEU A 449 10.83 34.81 14.96
N THR A 450 10.12 35.85 15.39
CA THR A 450 10.19 36.38 16.76
C THR A 450 9.16 35.74 17.69
N ASN A 451 8.04 35.25 17.16
CA ASN A 451 6.95 34.71 17.97
C ASN A 451 6.78 33.18 17.87
N ALA A 452 7.60 32.51 17.07
CA ALA A 452 7.63 31.05 16.94
C ALA A 452 9.06 30.51 16.93
N HIS A 453 9.23 29.22 17.24
CA HIS A 453 10.54 28.58 17.22
C HIS A 453 10.77 27.87 15.88
N TRP A 454 11.72 28.36 15.11
CA TRP A 454 12.09 27.83 13.80
C TRP A 454 13.31 26.93 13.91
N ASP A 455 13.15 25.65 13.57
CA ASP A 455 14.14 24.62 13.78
C ASP A 455 14.42 23.85 12.48
N ALA A 456 15.67 23.91 12.02
CA ALA A 456 16.20 23.00 11.00
C ALA A 456 17.25 22.05 11.59
N SER A 457 17.53 22.09 12.88
CA SER A 457 18.53 21.22 13.51
C SER A 457 18.06 19.78 13.67
N GLU A 458 16.74 19.53 13.60
CA GLU A 458 16.14 18.21 13.60
C GLU A 458 16.67 17.34 12.45
N GLN A 459 16.65 16.02 12.66
CA GLN A 459 16.99 15.06 11.62
C GLN A 459 15.87 15.00 10.57
N MET A 460 16.26 14.97 9.31
CA MET A 460 15.33 14.70 8.21
C MET A 460 14.70 13.31 8.39
N ASP A 461 13.41 13.19 8.09
CA ASP A 461 12.62 11.97 8.29
C ASP A 461 13.34 10.74 7.71
N ALA A 462 13.41 9.67 8.51
CA ALA A 462 14.10 8.42 8.19
C ALA A 462 15.61 8.52 7.87
N THR A 463 16.29 9.62 8.24
CA THR A 463 17.75 9.78 8.07
C THR A 463 18.45 10.31 9.32
N ARG A 464 19.79 10.27 9.32
CA ARG A 464 20.61 10.93 10.35
C ARG A 464 21.06 12.34 9.97
N ILE A 465 20.67 12.81 8.78
CA ILE A 465 21.13 14.09 8.25
C ILE A 465 20.27 15.17 8.89
N ARG A 466 20.91 16.18 9.48
CA ARG A 466 20.18 17.34 10.01
C ARG A 466 19.65 18.17 8.86
N ASN A 467 18.42 18.66 8.96
CA ASN A 467 17.86 19.54 7.94
C ASN A 467 18.67 20.83 7.74
N SER A 468 19.43 21.25 8.75
CA SER A 468 20.34 22.41 8.75
C SER A 468 21.51 22.21 7.80
N GLU A 469 21.75 20.99 7.32
CA GLU A 469 22.70 20.74 6.22
C GLU A 469 22.16 21.23 4.87
N PHE A 470 20.84 21.31 4.72
CA PHE A 470 20.17 21.74 3.50
C PHE A 470 19.68 23.18 3.55
N PHE A 471 19.23 23.66 4.70
CA PHE A 471 18.61 24.99 4.81
C PHE A 471 19.39 25.99 5.66
N ALA A 472 19.25 27.26 5.29
CA ALA A 472 19.45 28.42 6.14
C ALA A 472 18.24 29.34 5.99
N PHE A 473 17.96 30.15 7.01
CA PHE A 473 16.85 31.11 6.98
C PHE A 473 17.38 32.54 6.96
N ALA A 474 16.60 33.43 6.35
CA ALA A 474 16.86 34.86 6.34
C ALA A 474 15.55 35.64 6.20
N GLU A 475 15.48 36.79 6.84
CA GLU A 475 14.43 37.78 6.57
C GLU A 475 14.91 38.75 5.50
N ALA A 476 14.01 39.13 4.60
CA ALA A 476 14.24 40.20 3.63
C ALA A 476 12.97 41.06 3.57
N GLY A 477 12.96 42.14 4.36
CA GLY A 477 11.74 42.89 4.63
C GLY A 477 10.77 42.07 5.50
N THR A 478 9.52 41.95 5.06
CA THR A 478 8.50 41.11 5.71
C THR A 478 8.53 39.65 5.25
N ASP A 479 9.32 39.34 4.22
CA ASP A 479 9.39 38.01 3.64
C ASP A 479 10.42 37.12 4.35
N LEU A 480 10.10 35.83 4.46
CA LEU A 480 11.02 34.82 4.93
C LEU A 480 11.60 34.03 3.76
N LEU A 481 12.93 33.97 3.69
CA LEU A 481 13.68 33.15 2.76
C LEU A 481 14.13 31.86 3.42
N PHE A 482 13.88 30.72 2.76
CA PHE A 482 14.59 29.48 3.03
C PHE A 482 15.62 29.23 1.92
N VAL A 483 16.89 29.28 2.27
CA VAL A 483 18.02 29.23 1.34
C VAL A 483 18.61 27.82 1.32
N TRP A 484 18.65 27.21 0.14
CA TRP A 484 19.31 25.93 -0.09
C TRP A 484 20.83 26.10 0.01
N LYS A 485 21.46 25.36 0.91
CA LYS A 485 22.92 25.35 1.09
C LYS A 485 23.65 24.46 0.09
N ARG A 486 22.90 23.57 -0.58
CA ARG A 486 23.40 22.55 -1.51
C ARG A 486 22.27 22.09 -2.45
N GLU A 487 22.60 21.21 -3.39
CA GLU A 487 21.61 20.61 -4.27
C GLU A 487 20.51 19.88 -3.49
N GLY A 488 19.25 20.08 -3.87
CA GLY A 488 18.09 19.45 -3.26
C GLY A 488 18.08 17.94 -3.50
N GLN A 489 18.14 17.18 -2.41
CA GLN A 489 18.03 15.71 -2.41
C GLN A 489 17.20 15.28 -1.20
N ASN A 490 16.55 14.12 -1.30
CA ASN A 490 15.65 13.58 -0.28
C ASN A 490 14.48 14.54 0.01
N TRP A 491 13.91 14.49 1.22
CA TRP A 491 12.78 15.32 1.66
C TRP A 491 13.14 16.12 2.92
N PRO A 492 14.11 17.05 2.83
CA PRO A 492 14.47 17.87 3.97
C PRO A 492 13.30 18.78 4.33
N HIS A 493 13.14 19.05 5.62
CA HIS A 493 12.08 19.89 6.15
C HIS A 493 12.61 20.92 7.13
N PHE A 494 11.77 21.86 7.52
CA PHE A 494 12.00 22.65 8.72
C PHE A 494 10.73 22.68 9.55
N THR A 495 10.93 22.81 10.86
CA THR A 495 9.86 22.74 11.85
C THR A 495 9.63 24.13 12.44
N VAL A 496 8.38 24.58 12.48
CA VAL A 496 7.95 25.80 13.14
C VAL A 496 7.07 25.42 14.32
N LYS A 497 7.52 25.68 15.55
CA LYS A 497 6.78 25.36 16.77
C LYS A 497 6.05 26.61 17.23
N VAL A 498 4.73 26.54 17.25
CA VAL A 498 3.83 27.66 17.60
C VAL A 498 3.05 27.28 18.84
N LYS A 499 3.12 28.14 19.87
CA LYS A 499 2.45 27.89 21.15
C LYS A 499 1.11 28.60 21.26
N GLY A 500 0.19 27.96 21.96
CA GLY A 500 -1.09 28.53 22.37
C GLY A 500 -1.96 29.02 21.22
N VAL A 501 -2.10 28.22 20.17
CA VAL A 501 -2.99 28.51 19.03
C VAL A 501 -4.41 28.12 19.40
N ASP A 502 -5.32 29.10 19.50
CA ASP A 502 -6.74 28.83 19.73
C ASP A 502 -7.43 28.42 18.41
N LEU A 503 -7.69 27.12 18.26
CA LEU A 503 -8.32 26.55 17.07
C LEU A 503 -9.84 26.80 17.01
N ASP A 504 -10.46 27.29 18.09
CA ASP A 504 -11.86 27.72 18.05
C ASP A 504 -11.98 29.15 17.51
N ALA A 505 -11.01 30.01 17.84
CA ALA A 505 -10.96 31.39 17.33
C ALA A 505 -10.31 31.50 15.94
N HIS A 506 -9.23 30.75 15.68
CA HIS A 506 -8.45 30.83 14.44
C HIS A 506 -8.24 29.43 13.84
N PRO A 507 -9.30 28.82 13.29
CA PRO A 507 -9.25 27.44 12.81
C PRO A 507 -8.40 27.28 11.54
N TRP A 508 -8.14 28.35 10.78
CA TRP A 508 -7.50 28.25 9.48
C TRP A 508 -5.99 28.45 9.56
N LEU A 509 -5.20 27.41 9.23
CA LEU A 509 -3.79 27.59 8.90
C LEU A 509 -3.67 28.02 7.45
N THR A 510 -3.04 29.18 7.24
CA THR A 510 -2.87 29.78 5.93
C THR A 510 -1.41 30.10 5.67
N TRP A 511 -1.00 30.03 4.41
CA TRP A 511 0.34 30.43 4.00
C TRP A 511 0.36 30.81 2.52
N ARG A 512 1.36 31.61 2.14
CA ARG A 512 1.55 32.03 0.75
C ARG A 512 3.03 31.95 0.37
N ASP A 513 3.31 31.15 -0.65
CA ASP A 513 4.63 31.09 -1.28
C ASP A 513 4.73 32.18 -2.37
N LYS A 514 5.81 32.96 -2.39
CA LYS A 514 6.13 33.86 -3.52
C LYS A 514 6.99 33.17 -4.57
N ARG A 515 6.94 33.71 -5.79
CA ARG A 515 7.80 33.27 -6.89
C ARG A 515 9.25 33.53 -6.55
N SER A 516 10.07 32.49 -6.63
CA SER A 516 11.46 32.52 -6.16
C SER A 516 12.37 31.64 -7.04
N ALA A 517 13.64 31.50 -6.66
CA ALA A 517 14.64 30.73 -7.41
C ALA A 517 14.56 29.21 -7.18
N ALA A 518 13.89 28.76 -6.12
CA ALA A 518 13.66 27.34 -5.83
C ALA A 518 12.41 26.80 -6.55
N PRO A 519 12.29 25.46 -6.71
CA PRO A 519 11.05 24.85 -7.16
C PRO A 519 9.87 25.31 -6.29
N PRO A 520 8.72 25.69 -6.89
CA PRO A 520 7.60 26.24 -6.14
C PRO A 520 6.93 25.17 -5.28
N GLY A 521 6.57 25.56 -4.05
CA GLY A 521 5.71 24.79 -3.16
C GLY A 521 6.43 23.97 -2.09
N ALA A 522 5.73 23.79 -0.97
CA ALA A 522 6.07 22.86 0.08
C ALA A 522 4.95 21.83 0.31
N PHE A 523 5.29 20.70 0.93
CA PHE A 523 4.32 19.88 1.64
C PHE A 523 4.28 20.33 3.10
N VAL A 524 3.09 20.40 3.70
CA VAL A 524 2.94 20.87 5.09
C VAL A 524 2.27 19.80 5.92
N ARG A 525 2.93 19.43 7.01
CA ARG A 525 2.44 18.49 8.03
C ARG A 525 2.28 19.23 9.35
N VAL A 526 1.15 19.02 10.02
CA VAL A 526 0.86 19.57 11.36
C VAL A 526 0.91 18.42 12.35
N ILE A 527 1.60 18.63 13.47
CA ILE A 527 1.80 17.63 14.52
C ILE A 527 1.36 18.23 15.85
N LEU A 528 0.48 17.52 16.55
CA LEU A 528 0.09 17.78 17.92
C LEU A 528 0.67 16.67 18.80
N ARG A 529 1.84 16.93 19.38
CA ARG A 529 2.65 15.90 20.04
C ARG A 529 1.97 15.28 21.25
N ASP A 530 1.36 16.11 22.09
CA ASP A 530 0.77 15.66 23.35
C ASP A 530 -0.43 14.74 23.13
N ALA A 531 -1.14 14.92 22.01
CA ALA A 531 -2.24 14.06 21.59
C ALA A 531 -1.81 12.89 20.69
N GLY A 532 -0.54 12.85 20.25
CA GLY A 532 -0.08 11.88 19.26
C GLY A 532 -0.74 12.01 17.88
N ILE A 533 -1.31 13.18 17.56
CA ILE A 533 -2.06 13.42 16.32
C ILE A 533 -1.13 14.03 15.26
N THR A 534 -1.28 13.60 14.01
CA THR A 534 -0.57 14.17 12.86
C THR A 534 -1.52 14.26 11.66
N ALA A 535 -1.54 15.43 11.00
CA ALA A 535 -2.32 15.65 9.79
C ALA A 535 -1.46 16.24 8.67
N ASN A 536 -1.69 15.76 7.44
CA ASN A 536 -1.08 16.34 6.25
C ASN A 536 -2.06 17.35 5.66
N VAL A 537 -1.73 18.63 5.76
CA VAL A 537 -2.68 19.72 5.47
C VAL A 537 -2.42 20.35 4.09
N GLY A 538 -1.27 20.10 3.47
CA GLY A 538 -0.99 20.63 2.13
C GLY A 538 -0.21 19.66 1.27
N THR A 539 -0.73 19.36 0.09
CA THR A 539 0.05 18.88 -1.06
C THR A 539 0.13 20.02 -2.08
N THR A 540 1.34 20.37 -2.53
CA THR A 540 1.46 21.40 -3.55
C THR A 540 1.14 20.82 -4.91
N THR A 541 -0.02 21.20 -5.44
CA THR A 541 -0.27 21.23 -6.88
C THR A 541 0.71 22.19 -7.55
N TRP A 542 0.96 22.02 -8.84
CA TRP A 542 1.98 22.73 -9.64
C TRP A 542 1.71 24.24 -9.82
N THR A 543 0.72 24.79 -9.13
CA THR A 543 0.32 26.18 -9.25
C THR A 543 1.20 27.07 -8.38
N ARG A 544 1.84 28.04 -9.03
CA ARG A 544 2.75 29.03 -8.41
C ARG A 544 1.92 30.15 -7.77
N ASN A 545 2.43 30.74 -6.69
CA ASN A 545 1.89 31.97 -6.07
C ASN A 545 0.44 31.87 -5.60
N VAL A 546 0.07 30.79 -4.92
CA VAL A 546 -1.32 30.58 -4.49
C VAL A 546 -1.39 30.64 -2.97
N TYR A 547 -2.25 31.53 -2.48
CA TYR A 547 -2.76 31.51 -1.12
C TYR A 547 -3.28 30.11 -0.78
N ARG A 548 -2.87 29.55 0.35
CA ARG A 548 -3.32 28.24 0.83
C ARG A 548 -4.00 28.43 2.16
N ALA A 549 -5.10 27.71 2.35
CA ALA A 549 -5.84 27.70 3.59
C ALA A 549 -6.35 26.29 3.91
N ARG A 550 -6.25 25.92 5.19
CA ARG A 550 -6.81 24.68 5.74
C ARG A 550 -7.37 24.87 7.14
N ASN A 551 -8.59 24.39 7.34
CA ASN A 551 -9.21 24.29 8.64
C ASN A 551 -8.53 23.17 9.47
N LEU A 552 -7.74 23.55 10.47
CA LEU A 552 -7.02 22.63 11.34
C LEU A 552 -7.93 21.97 12.37
N LYS A 553 -8.99 22.65 12.83
CA LYS A 553 -9.96 22.08 13.76
C LYS A 553 -10.63 20.85 13.14
N GLU A 554 -11.04 20.96 11.89
CA GLU A 554 -11.54 19.82 11.11
C GLU A 554 -10.46 18.77 10.85
N ALA A 555 -9.28 19.18 10.37
CA ALA A 555 -8.22 18.25 9.97
C ALA A 555 -7.62 17.44 11.14
N LEU A 556 -7.63 18.01 12.35
CA LEU A 556 -7.09 17.37 13.56
C LEU A 556 -8.19 16.76 14.45
N GLY A 557 -9.45 17.15 14.26
CA GLY A 557 -10.56 16.73 15.12
C GLY A 557 -10.48 17.27 16.55
N VAL A 558 -9.79 18.39 16.76
CA VAL A 558 -9.59 19.02 18.09
C VAL A 558 -9.82 20.53 18.03
N GLY A 559 -10.39 21.09 19.10
CA GLY A 559 -10.59 22.54 19.30
C GLY A 559 -9.70 23.10 20.41
N GLY A 560 -10.02 24.31 20.89
CA GLY A 560 -9.33 24.99 21.98
C GLY A 560 -7.89 25.38 21.69
N VAL A 561 -7.15 25.71 22.76
CA VAL A 561 -5.77 26.19 22.71
C VAL A 561 -4.79 25.03 22.58
N GLN A 562 -4.00 25.00 21.51
CA GLN A 562 -3.07 23.92 21.16
C GLN A 562 -1.64 24.42 20.92
N ASP A 563 -0.66 23.60 21.27
CA ASP A 563 0.74 23.78 20.86
C ASP A 563 0.99 22.94 19.60
N LEU A 564 1.37 23.58 18.49
CA LEU A 564 1.46 22.96 17.17
C LEU A 564 2.90 22.94 16.65
N GLU A 565 3.29 21.85 16.00
CA GLU A 565 4.47 21.83 15.13
C GLU A 565 4.06 21.78 13.66
N LEU A 566 4.53 22.76 12.89
CA LEU A 566 4.34 22.86 11.45
C LEU A 566 5.63 22.41 10.76
N ARG A 567 5.61 21.26 10.08
CA ARG A 567 6.73 20.81 9.25
C ARG A 567 6.51 21.16 7.80
N PHE A 568 7.36 22.03 7.29
CA PHE A 568 7.39 22.41 5.87
C PHE A 568 8.45 21.58 5.16
N TYR A 569 8.07 20.95 4.06
CA TYR A 569 8.94 20.17 3.19
C TYR A 569 9.02 20.87 1.83
N PRO A 570 9.93 21.84 1.66
CA PRO A 570 10.11 22.51 0.38
C PRO A 570 10.46 21.51 -0.73
N LYS A 571 9.90 21.72 -1.92
CA LYS A 571 10.23 20.87 -3.07
C LYS A 571 11.69 21.04 -3.46
N ALA A 572 12.44 19.95 -3.31
CA ALA A 572 13.81 19.85 -3.82
C ALA A 572 13.86 19.69 -5.35
N GLN A 573 12.75 19.28 -5.98
CA GLN A 573 12.68 18.93 -7.39
C GLN A 573 11.41 19.50 -8.03
N GLY A 574 11.54 19.96 -9.28
CA GLY A 574 10.44 20.44 -10.10
C GLY A 574 10.52 19.89 -11.51
N TRP A 575 9.39 20.01 -12.22
CA TRP A 575 9.26 19.58 -13.60
C TRP A 575 8.79 20.78 -14.41
N VAL A 576 9.44 21.01 -15.55
CA VAL A 576 8.91 21.96 -16.54
C VAL A 576 8.34 21.12 -17.68
N SER A 577 7.01 21.06 -17.75
CA SER A 577 6.35 20.53 -18.93
C SER A 577 6.63 21.49 -20.09
N ARG A 578 7.20 20.97 -21.17
CA ARG A 578 7.32 21.71 -22.43
C ARG A 578 5.95 21.68 -23.11
N VAL A 579 4.99 22.45 -22.58
CA VAL A 579 3.57 22.45 -22.98
C VAL A 579 3.35 22.77 -24.48
N ARG A 580 4.39 23.20 -25.23
CA ARG A 580 4.30 23.45 -26.67
C ARG A 580 4.98 22.42 -27.58
N ASP A 581 5.73 21.46 -27.04
CA ASP A 581 6.45 20.47 -27.84
C ASP A 581 6.50 19.12 -27.12
N GLN A 582 5.51 18.27 -27.42
CA GLN A 582 5.38 16.93 -26.84
C GLN A 582 6.52 15.98 -27.23
N SER A 583 7.38 16.36 -28.19
CA SER A 583 8.52 15.53 -28.61
C SER A 583 9.72 15.62 -27.67
N LYS A 584 9.74 16.59 -26.75
CA LYS A 584 10.88 16.82 -25.85
C LYS A 584 10.57 16.32 -24.43
N PRO A 585 11.46 15.51 -23.83
CA PRO A 585 11.23 14.95 -22.51
C PRO A 585 11.07 16.07 -21.47
N ASN A 586 10.23 15.80 -20.46
CA ASN A 586 10.10 16.69 -19.30
C ASN A 586 11.48 16.94 -18.71
N VAL A 587 11.81 18.20 -18.46
CA VAL A 587 13.10 18.54 -17.85
C VAL A 587 12.91 18.58 -16.34
N HIS A 588 13.63 17.69 -15.65
CA HIS A 588 13.77 17.71 -14.22
C HIS A 588 14.79 18.76 -13.81
N TYR A 589 14.44 19.62 -12.87
CA TYR A 589 15.40 20.51 -12.22
C TYR A 589 15.34 20.31 -10.71
N LYS A 590 16.49 20.49 -10.07
CA LYS A 590 16.64 20.42 -8.62
C LYS A 590 17.01 21.79 -8.07
N ALA A 591 16.65 22.05 -6.83
CA ALA A 591 17.13 23.23 -6.11
C ALA A 591 18.66 23.19 -6.07
N ALA A 592 19.33 24.29 -6.45
CA ALA A 592 20.79 24.40 -6.40
C ALA A 592 21.25 25.08 -5.10
N ALA A 593 22.53 24.97 -4.76
CA ALA A 593 23.10 25.78 -3.68
C ALA A 593 22.90 27.28 -3.98
N GLY A 594 22.39 28.04 -3.01
CA GLY A 594 22.06 29.45 -3.15
C GLY A 594 20.67 29.72 -3.73
N SER A 595 19.98 28.72 -4.30
CA SER A 595 18.55 28.86 -4.61
C SER A 595 17.77 29.02 -3.31
N TYR A 596 16.64 29.72 -3.37
CA TYR A 596 15.84 30.01 -2.19
C TYR A 596 14.36 30.00 -2.55
N GLY A 597 13.55 29.59 -1.59
CA GLY A 597 12.11 29.87 -1.63
C GLY A 597 11.75 31.04 -0.75
N VAL A 598 10.60 31.64 -1.02
CA VAL A 598 10.10 32.81 -0.31
C VAL A 598 8.71 32.50 0.22
N LEU A 599 8.57 32.61 1.54
CA LEU A 599 7.30 32.61 2.24
C LEU A 599 6.93 34.05 2.54
N ASP A 600 5.76 34.46 2.06
CA ASP A 600 5.19 35.77 2.35
C ASP A 600 4.71 35.83 3.80
N PHE A 601 3.86 34.87 4.16
CA PHE A 601 3.36 34.72 5.51
C PHE A 601 2.98 33.28 5.81
N ILE A 602 2.88 33.00 7.10
CA ILE A 602 2.16 31.87 7.69
C ILE A 602 1.25 32.46 8.76
N ARG A 603 -0.05 32.15 8.73
CA ARG A 603 -1.03 32.74 9.64
C ARG A 603 -2.01 31.69 10.16
N PHE A 604 -2.57 32.00 11.31
CA PHE A 604 -3.81 31.40 11.80
C PHE A 604 -4.92 32.43 11.63
N GLU A 605 -5.90 32.17 10.79
CA GLU A 605 -6.96 33.10 10.41
C GLU A 605 -8.30 32.70 11.04
N THR A 606 -9.14 33.69 11.33
CA THR A 606 -10.56 33.50 11.71
C THR A 606 -11.33 32.88 10.55
N ASP A 607 -12.50 32.29 10.80
CA ASP A 607 -13.33 31.66 9.74
C ASP A 607 -13.77 32.64 8.64
#